data_AF-A0A7Y2MTB5-F1
#
_entry.id   AF-A0A7Y2MTB5-F1
#
_cell.length_a   1.000
_cell.length_b   1.000
_cell.length_c   1.000
_cell.angle_alpha   90.00
_cell.angle_beta   90.00
_cell.angle_gamma   90.00
#
_symmetry.space_group_name_H-M   'P 1'
#
loop_
_entity.id
_entity.type
_entity.pdbx_description
1 polymer ?
#
loop_
_entity_poly.entity_id
_entity_poly.type
_entity_poly.pdbx_seq_one_letter_code
_entity_poly.pdbx_strand_id
1 'polypeptide(L)'
;NKGEELTLTGEHSKHPYPIEKATDLERYCNDTGKSIYEVVRANEMSYMSEEAFRSYLMKIWDVMLDSMYRGCHTEGVLPGGLNVGRRAPVMYKKMYRDRIYKNRKDWLECLKHCDFTVSSIFKWVSCFALAVNEENADMGRVVTAPTNGSAGVVPAVLMFFLTRYNLKAGEQEIIEFLSVASEIGCIFKKGATISAAMGGCQAEIGVSSAMAAAGLTHVLGGTVKEVLAAAEMAMEHHLGLTCDPINGLVQVPCIERNSMGAIKAINAAELALDTDTSNTKVPLDKVIATMWATAQDMNRKYKETSEGGLAIDLSAPEC
;
A
#
# COMPACT_ATOMS: atom_id res chain seq x y z
N ASN A 1 25.72 -19.41 -7.38
CA ASN A 1 25.87 -18.06 -7.94
C ASN A 1 25.34 -17.07 -6.94
N LYS A 2 26.25 -16.21 -6.47
CA LYS A 2 26.18 -15.46 -5.21
C LYS A 2 24.98 -14.50 -5.18
N GLY A 3 24.11 -14.67 -4.20
CA GLY A 3 23.17 -13.64 -3.79
C GLY A 3 23.94 -12.55 -3.06
N GLU A 4 23.80 -11.31 -3.52
CA GLU A 4 24.25 -10.15 -2.78
C GLU A 4 23.33 -9.97 -1.57
N GLU A 5 23.79 -10.39 -0.40
CA GLU A 5 23.29 -9.91 0.88
C GLU A 5 23.61 -8.42 0.98
N LEU A 6 22.58 -7.57 0.88
CA LEU A 6 22.63 -6.19 1.36
C LEU A 6 22.82 -6.22 2.87
N THR A 7 24.08 -6.18 3.31
CA THR A 7 24.44 -5.97 4.71
C THR A 7 23.95 -4.59 5.16
N LEU A 8 22.85 -4.57 5.92
CA LEU A 8 22.38 -3.42 6.68
C LEU A 8 23.29 -3.23 7.90
N THR A 9 24.50 -2.70 7.68
CA THR A 9 25.36 -2.22 8.77
C THR A 9 24.98 -0.78 9.08
N GLY A 10 24.52 -0.54 10.31
CA GLY A 10 23.99 0.74 10.75
C GLY A 10 24.97 1.91 10.65
N GLU A 11 24.48 3.02 10.10
CA GLU A 11 24.91 4.39 10.36
C GLU A 11 23.77 5.34 9.91
N HIS A 12 22.68 5.42 10.67
CA HIS A 12 21.63 6.45 10.46
C HIS A 12 22.16 7.89 10.60
N SER A 13 23.44 8.05 10.95
CA SER A 13 24.18 9.30 11.13
C SER A 13 24.60 10.01 9.81
N LYS A 14 24.32 9.45 8.62
CA LYS A 14 24.81 9.98 7.33
C LYS A 14 23.75 10.66 6.45
N HIS A 15 22.47 10.60 6.80
CA HIS A 15 21.44 11.28 6.03
C HIS A 15 21.44 12.80 6.32
N PRO A 16 21.26 13.66 5.30
CA PRO A 16 21.08 15.10 5.49
C PRO A 16 19.86 15.44 6.37
N TYR A 17 18.79 14.64 6.29
CA TYR A 17 17.53 14.83 7.01
C TYR A 17 17.10 13.54 7.71
N PRO A 18 17.74 13.13 8.82
CA PRO A 18 17.41 11.87 9.50
C PRO A 18 16.00 11.92 10.12
N ILE A 19 15.08 11.10 9.60
CA ILE A 19 13.67 11.07 10.01
C ILE A 19 13.41 9.86 10.90
N GLU A 20 13.04 10.06 12.15
CA GLU A 20 12.58 8.98 13.04
C GLU A 20 11.06 9.01 13.24
N LYS A 21 10.47 10.20 13.20
CA LYS A 21 9.05 10.47 13.45
C LYS A 21 8.42 11.35 12.38
N ALA A 22 7.09 11.36 12.33
CA ALA A 22 6.34 12.27 11.47
C ALA A 22 6.67 13.74 11.78
N THR A 23 6.85 14.08 13.06
CA THR A 23 7.27 15.43 13.46
C THR A 23 8.66 15.83 12.96
N ASP A 24 9.58 14.87 12.75
CA ASP A 24 10.89 15.18 12.18
C ASP A 24 10.76 15.53 10.70
N LEU A 25 10.00 14.73 9.95
CA LEU A 25 9.71 14.99 8.54
C LEU A 25 9.03 16.35 8.36
N GLU A 26 7.99 16.64 9.15
CA GLU A 26 7.30 17.93 9.10
C GLU A 26 8.25 19.10 9.41
N ARG A 27 9.09 18.97 10.44
CA ARG A 27 10.10 19.97 10.79
C ARG A 27 11.05 20.23 9.63
N TYR A 28 11.63 19.19 9.02
CA TYR A 28 12.58 19.37 7.91
C TYR A 28 11.94 20.02 6.69
N CYS A 29 10.71 19.66 6.34
CA CYS A 29 9.99 20.32 5.26
C CYS A 29 9.74 21.81 5.57
N ASN A 30 9.30 22.13 6.79
CA ASN A 30 9.06 23.52 7.22
C ASN A 30 10.33 24.36 7.23
N ASP A 31 11.42 23.84 7.79
CA ASP A 31 12.69 24.56 7.94
C ASP A 31 13.37 24.82 6.59
N THR A 32 13.17 23.93 5.60
CA THR A 32 13.86 23.99 4.30
C THR A 32 12.99 24.48 3.15
N GLY A 33 11.66 24.54 3.34
CA GLY A 33 10.69 24.78 2.26
C GLY A 33 10.57 23.64 1.25
N LYS A 34 11.21 22.49 1.50
CA LYS A 34 11.18 21.32 0.62
C LYS A 34 9.90 20.50 0.80
N SER A 35 9.44 19.89 -0.28
CA SER A 35 8.40 18.85 -0.23
C SER A 35 8.91 17.57 0.45
N ILE A 36 8.01 16.68 0.86
CA ILE A 36 8.39 15.38 1.43
C ILE A 36 9.28 14.60 0.46
N TYR A 37 8.91 14.54 -0.83
CA TYR A 37 9.71 13.90 -1.86
C TYR A 37 11.13 14.48 -1.94
N GLU A 38 11.28 15.81 -1.88
CA GLU A 38 12.60 16.44 -1.97
C GLU A 38 13.49 16.13 -0.75
N VAL A 39 12.89 16.03 0.44
CA VAL A 39 13.58 15.58 1.66
C VAL A 39 14.01 14.12 1.53
N VAL A 40 13.11 13.23 1.12
CA VAL A 40 13.39 11.80 0.91
C VAL A 40 14.47 11.62 -0.16
N ARG A 41 14.32 12.28 -1.32
CA ARG A 41 15.32 12.28 -2.39
C ARG A 41 16.68 12.72 -1.85
N ALA A 42 16.77 13.80 -1.07
CA ALA A 42 18.05 14.23 -0.51
C ALA A 42 18.69 13.19 0.42
N ASN A 43 17.88 12.45 1.18
CA ASN A 43 18.36 11.32 2.00
C ASN A 43 18.85 10.14 1.16
N GLU A 44 18.14 9.79 0.10
CA GLU A 44 18.51 8.73 -0.83
C GLU A 44 19.80 9.07 -1.58
N MET A 45 19.97 10.34 -1.98
CA MET A 45 21.19 10.83 -2.64
C MET A 45 22.44 10.78 -1.75
N SER A 46 22.30 10.52 -0.45
CA SER A 46 23.46 10.38 0.45
C SER A 46 24.22 9.07 0.23
N TYR A 47 23.64 8.10 -0.49
CA TYR A 47 24.27 6.79 -0.70
C TYR A 47 24.00 6.16 -2.08
N MET A 48 23.14 6.73 -2.91
CA MET A 48 22.94 6.30 -4.30
C MET A 48 22.80 7.48 -5.28
N SER A 49 23.05 7.26 -6.57
CA SER A 49 22.87 8.30 -7.60
C SER A 49 21.39 8.51 -7.94
N GLU A 50 21.08 9.67 -8.51
CA GLU A 50 19.71 10.01 -8.93
C GLU A 50 19.19 9.03 -10.00
N GLU A 51 20.02 8.69 -10.97
CA GLU A 51 19.66 7.74 -12.02
C GLU A 51 19.36 6.35 -11.44
N ALA A 52 20.17 5.90 -10.47
CA ALA A 52 19.97 4.61 -9.80
C ALA A 52 18.67 4.61 -8.99
N PHE A 53 18.38 5.69 -8.26
CA PHE A 53 17.17 5.84 -7.46
C PHE A 53 15.91 5.81 -8.33
N ARG A 54 15.88 6.63 -9.39
CA ARG A 54 14.75 6.68 -10.34
C ARG A 54 14.53 5.34 -11.03
N SER A 55 15.61 4.72 -11.52
CA SER A 55 15.56 3.41 -12.18
C SER A 55 15.04 2.31 -11.24
N TYR A 56 15.44 2.34 -9.96
CA TYR A 56 14.98 1.38 -8.97
C TYR A 56 13.48 1.52 -8.68
N LEU A 57 12.99 2.73 -8.45
CA LEU A 57 11.55 2.97 -8.23
C LEU A 57 10.71 2.60 -9.46
N MET A 58 11.21 2.88 -10.66
CA MET A 58 10.51 2.47 -11.89
C MET A 58 10.52 0.96 -12.09
N LYS A 59 11.57 0.25 -11.66
CA LYS A 59 11.58 -1.21 -11.63
C LYS A 59 10.55 -1.77 -10.64
N ILE A 60 10.40 -1.15 -9.46
CA ILE A 60 9.35 -1.52 -8.51
C ILE A 60 7.97 -1.36 -9.15
N TRP A 61 7.70 -0.19 -9.75
CA TRP A 61 6.45 0.07 -10.43
C TRP A 61 6.19 -0.92 -11.57
N ASP A 62 7.22 -1.25 -12.37
CA ASP A 62 7.09 -2.21 -13.47
C ASP A 62 6.58 -3.58 -12.99
N VAL A 63 7.13 -4.08 -11.87
CA VAL A 63 6.71 -5.36 -11.28
C VAL A 63 5.31 -5.25 -10.66
N MET A 64 5.00 -4.14 -10.00
CA MET A 64 3.64 -3.87 -9.50
C MET A 64 2.61 -3.91 -10.63
N LEU A 65 2.87 -3.18 -11.71
CA LEU A 65 2.01 -3.13 -12.90
C LEU A 65 1.90 -4.50 -13.56
N ASP A 66 2.99 -5.27 -13.62
CA ASP A 66 3.01 -6.63 -14.15
C ASP A 66 2.09 -7.57 -13.37
N SER A 67 2.21 -7.57 -12.03
CA SER A 67 1.38 -8.40 -11.17
C SER A 67 -0.10 -8.06 -11.30
N MET A 68 -0.43 -6.77 -11.37
CA MET A 68 -1.81 -6.32 -11.58
C MET A 68 -2.34 -6.72 -12.95
N TYR A 69 -1.51 -6.60 -14.00
CA TYR A 69 -1.86 -7.06 -15.34
C TYR A 69 -2.15 -8.56 -15.31
N ARG A 70 -1.22 -9.40 -14.84
CA ARG A 70 -1.42 -10.86 -14.80
C ARG A 70 -2.65 -11.25 -13.99
N GLY A 71 -2.87 -10.63 -12.83
CA GLY A 71 -4.04 -10.90 -12.00
C GLY A 71 -5.37 -10.53 -12.66
N CYS A 72 -5.42 -9.47 -13.48
CA CYS A 72 -6.62 -9.13 -14.25
C CYS A 72 -6.94 -10.11 -15.40
N HIS A 73 -5.99 -10.97 -15.78
CA HIS A 73 -6.12 -11.86 -16.95
C HIS A 73 -6.07 -13.34 -16.63
N THR A 74 -5.69 -13.71 -15.40
CA THR A 74 -5.53 -15.09 -14.99
C THR A 74 -6.81 -15.57 -14.32
N GLU A 75 -7.53 -16.48 -14.97
CA GLU A 75 -8.69 -17.17 -14.37
C GLU A 75 -8.26 -18.41 -13.61
N GLY A 76 -9.11 -18.88 -12.71
CA GLY A 76 -8.88 -20.13 -11.98
C GLY A 76 -9.33 -20.08 -10.53
N VAL A 77 -8.91 -21.10 -9.79
CA VAL A 77 -9.15 -21.28 -8.36
C VAL A 77 -7.80 -21.24 -7.67
N LEU A 78 -7.71 -20.50 -6.56
CA LEU A 78 -6.48 -20.36 -5.79
C LEU A 78 -6.10 -21.69 -5.11
N PRO A 79 -4.80 -22.00 -4.99
CA PRO A 79 -4.32 -23.20 -4.32
C PRO A 79 -4.59 -23.17 -2.80
N GLY A 80 -4.27 -24.23 -2.06
CA GLY A 80 -4.39 -24.24 -0.59
C GLY A 80 -5.70 -24.78 -0.02
N GLY A 81 -6.62 -25.26 -0.87
CA GLY A 81 -7.77 -26.08 -0.44
C GLY A 81 -9.01 -25.31 0.03
N LEU A 82 -9.00 -23.97 0.03
CA LEU A 82 -10.18 -23.15 0.31
C LEU A 82 -11.14 -23.00 -0.88
N ASN A 83 -10.74 -23.48 -2.07
CA ASN A 83 -11.51 -23.37 -3.31
C ASN A 83 -11.95 -21.93 -3.65
N VAL A 84 -11.11 -20.94 -3.34
CA VAL A 84 -11.39 -19.53 -3.60
C VAL A 84 -11.18 -19.24 -5.10
N GLY A 85 -12.25 -18.92 -5.82
CA GLY A 85 -12.14 -18.50 -7.22
C GLY A 85 -11.52 -17.11 -7.38
N ARG A 86 -10.68 -16.92 -8.40
CA ARG A 86 -10.15 -15.60 -8.78
C ARG A 86 -11.30 -14.69 -9.25
N ARG A 87 -11.44 -13.53 -8.61
CA ARG A 87 -12.52 -12.55 -8.84
C ARG A 87 -12.07 -11.40 -9.73
N ALA A 88 -10.79 -11.03 -9.68
CA ALA A 88 -10.24 -9.94 -10.49
C ALA A 88 -10.51 -10.10 -12.00
N PRO A 89 -10.25 -11.25 -12.66
CA PRO A 89 -10.49 -11.38 -14.10
C PRO A 89 -11.98 -11.23 -14.48
N VAL A 90 -12.88 -11.71 -13.62
CA VAL A 90 -14.33 -11.59 -13.83
C VAL A 90 -14.78 -10.14 -13.71
N MET A 91 -14.29 -9.42 -12.70
CA MET A 91 -14.55 -7.98 -12.53
C MET A 91 -13.98 -7.18 -13.69
N TYR A 92 -12.73 -7.47 -14.06
CA TYR A 92 -12.02 -6.81 -15.15
C TYR A 92 -12.77 -6.94 -16.48
N LYS A 93 -13.15 -8.17 -16.89
CA LYS A 93 -13.91 -8.40 -18.13
C LYS A 93 -15.22 -7.60 -18.19
N LYS A 94 -15.94 -7.49 -17.07
CA LYS A 94 -17.20 -6.72 -16.99
C LYS A 94 -16.99 -5.22 -17.20
N MET A 95 -15.87 -4.67 -16.70
CA MET A 95 -15.60 -3.23 -16.77
C MET A 95 -14.87 -2.84 -18.06
N TYR A 96 -13.98 -3.70 -18.55
CA TYR A 96 -13.14 -3.43 -19.71
C TYR A 96 -13.84 -3.70 -21.06
N ARG A 97 -14.87 -4.56 -21.08
CA ARG A 97 -15.71 -4.90 -22.26
C ARG A 97 -14.86 -5.35 -23.47
N ASP A 98 -15.17 -4.86 -24.68
CA ASP A 98 -14.62 -5.31 -25.96
C ASP A 98 -13.36 -4.54 -26.42
N ARG A 99 -12.68 -3.83 -25.51
CA ARG A 99 -11.48 -3.05 -25.86
C ARG A 99 -10.31 -3.99 -26.15
N ILE A 100 -9.52 -3.68 -27.19
CA ILE A 100 -8.40 -4.49 -27.66
C ILE A 100 -7.08 -3.74 -27.44
N TYR A 101 -6.09 -4.43 -26.88
CA TYR A 101 -4.73 -3.95 -26.61
C TYR A 101 -3.76 -5.10 -26.84
N LYS A 102 -2.52 -4.80 -27.23
CA LYS A 102 -1.55 -5.83 -27.64
C LYS A 102 -0.58 -6.22 -26.53
N ASN A 103 -0.38 -5.33 -25.57
CA ASN A 103 0.60 -5.50 -24.51
C ASN A 103 0.20 -4.69 -23.27
N ARG A 104 0.96 -4.84 -22.18
CA ARG A 104 0.73 -4.17 -20.89
C ARG A 104 0.79 -2.64 -20.96
N LYS A 105 1.62 -2.07 -21.84
CA LYS A 105 1.70 -0.61 -22.03
C LYS A 105 0.43 -0.09 -22.69
N ASP A 106 -0.01 -0.76 -23.75
CA ASP A 106 -1.28 -0.45 -24.43
C ASP A 106 -2.47 -0.62 -23.47
N TRP A 107 -2.43 -1.63 -22.60
CA TRP A 107 -3.44 -1.86 -21.55
C TRP A 107 -3.60 -0.66 -20.61
N LEU A 108 -2.48 -0.15 -20.06
CA LEU A 108 -2.50 1.02 -19.19
C LEU A 108 -3.08 2.25 -19.91
N GLU A 109 -2.70 2.46 -21.16
CA GLU A 109 -3.22 3.58 -21.95
C GLU A 109 -4.72 3.43 -22.22
N CYS A 110 -5.18 2.25 -22.62
CA CYS A 110 -6.60 1.98 -22.82
C CYS A 110 -7.44 2.15 -21.54
N LEU A 111 -6.87 1.84 -20.37
CA LEU A 111 -7.55 2.06 -19.09
C LEU A 111 -7.87 3.53 -18.85
N LYS A 112 -7.03 4.47 -19.28
CA LYS A 112 -7.29 5.92 -19.17
C LYS A 112 -8.55 6.35 -19.92
N HIS A 113 -8.93 5.61 -20.97
CA HIS A 113 -10.09 5.90 -21.83
C HIS A 113 -11.34 5.07 -21.49
N CYS A 114 -11.30 4.28 -20.42
CA CYS A 114 -12.47 3.52 -19.96
C CYS A 114 -13.50 4.41 -19.28
N ASP A 115 -14.79 4.17 -19.53
CA ASP A 115 -15.88 4.90 -18.90
C ASP A 115 -15.81 4.77 -17.38
N PHE A 116 -15.90 5.90 -16.69
CA PHE A 116 -15.82 5.95 -15.24
C PHE A 116 -17.07 6.63 -14.68
N THR A 117 -17.87 5.85 -13.96
CA THR A 117 -18.97 6.32 -13.12
C THR A 117 -18.54 6.31 -11.65
N VAL A 118 -19.23 7.04 -10.79
CA VAL A 118 -18.99 6.99 -9.33
C VAL A 118 -19.05 5.54 -8.80
N SER A 119 -19.98 4.73 -9.31
CA SER A 119 -20.10 3.32 -8.95
C SER A 119 -18.91 2.47 -9.43
N SER A 120 -18.21 2.85 -10.49
CA SER A 120 -17.09 2.08 -11.02
C SER A 120 -15.75 2.39 -10.33
N ILE A 121 -15.63 3.49 -9.57
CA ILE A 121 -14.39 3.83 -8.86
C ILE A 121 -13.98 2.68 -7.94
N PHE A 122 -14.88 2.32 -7.03
CA PHE A 122 -14.66 1.23 -6.09
C PHE A 122 -14.43 -0.10 -6.80
N LYS A 123 -15.08 -0.35 -7.94
CA LYS A 123 -14.92 -1.59 -8.70
C LYS A 123 -13.52 -1.69 -9.33
N TRP A 124 -13.01 -0.61 -9.91
CA TRP A 124 -11.69 -0.58 -10.51
C TRP A 124 -10.58 -0.71 -9.47
N VAL A 125 -10.64 0.10 -8.41
CA VAL A 125 -9.68 0.03 -7.30
C VAL A 125 -9.67 -1.36 -6.68
N SER A 126 -10.85 -1.92 -6.42
CA SER A 126 -10.97 -3.28 -5.89
C SER A 126 -10.39 -4.31 -6.86
N CYS A 127 -10.73 -4.22 -8.15
CA CYS A 127 -10.21 -5.14 -9.16
C CYS A 127 -8.68 -5.15 -9.19
N PHE A 128 -8.04 -3.98 -9.11
CA PHE A 128 -6.58 -3.85 -9.10
C PHE A 128 -5.97 -4.44 -7.83
N ALA A 129 -6.52 -4.14 -6.66
CA ALA A 129 -6.04 -4.70 -5.39
C ALA A 129 -6.22 -6.22 -5.34
N LEU A 130 -7.38 -6.72 -5.78
CA LEU A 130 -7.66 -8.15 -5.88
C LEU A 130 -6.71 -8.83 -6.86
N ALA A 131 -6.46 -8.25 -8.02
CA ALA A 131 -5.56 -8.81 -9.03
C ALA A 131 -4.17 -9.09 -8.45
N VAL A 132 -3.58 -8.11 -7.76
CA VAL A 132 -2.25 -8.27 -7.14
C VAL A 132 -2.27 -9.32 -6.04
N ASN A 133 -3.28 -9.33 -5.17
CA ASN A 133 -3.33 -10.30 -4.06
C ASN A 133 -3.74 -11.72 -4.47
N GLU A 134 -4.49 -11.87 -5.56
CA GLU A 134 -4.76 -13.17 -6.18
C GLU A 134 -3.49 -13.72 -6.85
N GLU A 135 -2.67 -12.88 -7.47
CA GLU A 135 -1.33 -13.28 -7.91
C GLU A 135 -0.44 -13.70 -6.75
N ASN A 136 -0.43 -12.94 -5.65
CA ASN A 136 0.32 -13.32 -4.45
C ASN A 136 -0.12 -14.69 -3.90
N ALA A 137 -1.44 -14.91 -3.80
CA ALA A 137 -2.01 -16.15 -3.28
C ALA A 137 -1.72 -17.37 -4.17
N ASP A 138 -1.43 -17.14 -5.45
CA ASP A 138 -1.05 -18.17 -6.43
C ASP A 138 0.48 -18.24 -6.62
N MET A 139 1.26 -17.73 -5.66
CA MET A 139 2.73 -17.72 -5.68
C MET A 139 3.35 -16.97 -6.88
N GLY A 140 2.59 -16.07 -7.49
CA GLY A 140 3.05 -15.17 -8.52
C GLY A 140 4.02 -14.12 -7.99
N ARG A 141 4.75 -13.47 -8.90
CA ARG A 141 5.67 -12.39 -8.52
C ARG A 141 4.89 -11.12 -8.13
N VAL A 142 5.12 -10.62 -6.92
CA VAL A 142 4.57 -9.36 -6.38
C VAL A 142 5.68 -8.53 -5.72
N VAL A 143 5.38 -7.27 -5.40
CA VAL A 143 6.27 -6.39 -4.62
C VAL A 143 5.66 -6.19 -3.23
N THR A 144 6.49 -6.31 -2.20
CA THR A 144 6.09 -6.05 -0.81
C THR A 144 5.69 -4.59 -0.62
N ALA A 145 4.54 -4.33 0.01
CA ALA A 145 4.10 -2.97 0.32
C ALA A 145 3.23 -2.92 1.60
N PRO A 146 3.79 -2.91 2.82
CA PRO A 146 5.17 -3.27 3.15
C PRO A 146 5.40 -4.80 3.22
N THR A 147 4.35 -5.63 3.12
CA THR A 147 4.47 -7.10 3.07
C THR A 147 3.80 -7.67 1.83
N ASN A 148 3.94 -8.97 1.61
CA ASN A 148 3.22 -9.69 0.55
C ASN A 148 1.70 -9.71 0.80
N GLY A 149 1.28 -9.79 2.06
CA GLY A 149 -0.14 -9.79 2.45
C GLY A 149 -0.87 -8.50 2.11
N SER A 150 -0.17 -7.37 2.10
CA SER A 150 -0.71 -6.04 1.77
C SER A 150 -0.23 -5.48 0.42
N ALA A 151 0.31 -6.33 -0.46
CA ALA A 151 0.96 -5.92 -1.70
C ALA A 151 0.04 -5.20 -2.71
N GLY A 152 -1.27 -5.38 -2.61
CA GLY A 152 -2.24 -4.83 -3.57
C GLY A 152 -2.66 -3.39 -3.32
N VAL A 153 -2.50 -2.85 -2.10
CA VAL A 153 -3.02 -1.52 -1.74
C VAL A 153 -2.30 -0.40 -2.48
N VAL A 154 -0.99 -0.24 -2.26
CA VAL A 154 -0.14 0.79 -2.88
C VAL A 154 -0.28 0.83 -4.42
N PRO A 155 -0.12 -0.30 -5.15
CA PRO A 155 -0.23 -0.25 -6.61
C PRO A 155 -1.66 0.03 -7.09
N ALA A 156 -2.71 -0.42 -6.39
CA ALA A 156 -4.09 -0.12 -6.78
C ALA A 156 -4.40 1.39 -6.68
N VAL A 157 -3.90 2.05 -5.63
CA VAL A 157 -4.07 3.50 -5.45
C VAL A 157 -3.25 4.28 -6.48
N LEU A 158 -2.00 3.88 -6.75
CA LEU A 158 -1.19 4.50 -7.81
C LEU A 158 -1.84 4.31 -9.19
N MET A 159 -2.36 3.13 -9.50
CA MET A 159 -3.08 2.87 -10.74
C MET A 159 -4.33 3.74 -10.87
N PHE A 160 -5.05 3.94 -9.78
CA PHE A 160 -6.19 4.84 -9.73
C PHE A 160 -5.77 6.29 -10.05
N PHE A 161 -4.70 6.78 -9.43
CA PHE A 161 -4.15 8.11 -9.73
C PHE A 161 -3.81 8.28 -11.23
N LEU A 162 -3.03 7.35 -11.79
CA LEU A 162 -2.58 7.39 -13.18
C LEU A 162 -3.70 7.29 -14.22
N THR A 163 -4.80 6.64 -13.86
CA THR A 163 -5.90 6.37 -14.79
C THR A 163 -7.10 7.30 -14.59
N ARG A 164 -7.21 8.02 -13.47
CA ARG A 164 -8.41 8.79 -13.11
C ARG A 164 -8.16 10.22 -12.68
N TYR A 165 -7.17 10.48 -11.83
CA TYR A 165 -6.87 11.84 -11.39
C TYR A 165 -6.05 12.59 -12.43
N ASN A 166 -4.93 12.02 -12.83
CA ASN A 166 -4.00 12.70 -13.72
C ASN A 166 -3.62 11.79 -14.89
N LEU A 167 -4.37 11.91 -15.99
CA LEU A 167 -4.14 11.12 -17.22
C LEU A 167 -2.79 11.45 -17.88
N LYS A 168 -2.19 12.57 -17.52
CA LYS A 168 -0.88 13.06 -18.01
C LYS A 168 0.26 12.72 -17.06
N ALA A 169 -0.01 12.14 -15.89
CA ALA A 169 1.03 11.70 -14.97
C ALA A 169 1.98 10.72 -15.66
N GLY A 170 3.27 10.91 -15.40
CA GLY A 170 4.36 10.16 -15.97
C GLY A 170 5.28 9.60 -14.90
N GLU A 171 6.55 9.46 -15.27
CA GLU A 171 7.58 8.85 -14.41
C GLU A 171 7.78 9.63 -13.10
N GLN A 172 7.72 10.97 -13.17
CA GLN A 172 8.00 11.83 -12.03
C GLN A 172 6.97 11.64 -10.91
N GLU A 173 5.67 11.65 -11.24
CA GLU A 173 4.62 11.47 -10.24
C GLU A 173 4.63 10.05 -9.65
N ILE A 174 4.99 9.03 -10.43
CA ILE A 174 5.19 7.66 -9.93
C ILE A 174 6.31 7.62 -8.89
N ILE A 175 7.44 8.26 -9.19
CA ILE A 175 8.59 8.34 -8.30
C ILE A 175 8.24 9.09 -7.02
N GLU A 176 7.56 10.23 -7.12
CA GLU A 176 7.12 11.02 -5.96
C GLU A 176 6.17 10.23 -5.07
N PHE A 177 5.14 9.60 -5.67
CA PHE A 177 4.19 8.75 -4.95
C PHE A 177 4.90 7.65 -4.16
N LEU A 178 5.78 6.88 -4.82
CA LEU A 178 6.47 5.75 -4.20
C LEU A 178 7.47 6.20 -3.13
N SER A 179 8.13 7.35 -3.33
CA SER A 179 9.08 7.92 -2.36
C SER A 179 8.37 8.31 -1.07
N VAL A 180 7.25 9.03 -1.18
CA VAL A 180 6.46 9.46 -0.03
C VAL A 180 5.83 8.26 0.67
N ALA A 181 5.26 7.33 -0.09
CA ALA A 181 4.71 6.10 0.46
C ALA A 181 5.77 5.29 1.24
N SER A 182 6.99 5.18 0.68
CA SER A 182 8.10 4.49 1.34
C SER A 182 8.49 5.15 2.66
N GLU A 183 8.61 6.48 2.70
CA GLU A 183 8.98 7.22 3.91
C GLU A 183 7.96 7.03 5.04
N ILE A 184 6.66 7.09 4.72
CA ILE A 184 5.62 6.78 5.71
C ILE A 184 5.75 5.35 6.24
N GLY A 185 6.04 4.38 5.37
CA GLY A 185 6.33 3.00 5.78
C GLY A 185 7.53 2.91 6.72
N CYS A 186 8.59 3.68 6.47
CA CYS A 186 9.77 3.77 7.33
C CYS A 186 9.40 4.31 8.73
N ILE A 187 8.60 5.36 8.81
CA ILE A 187 8.15 5.95 10.09
C ILE A 187 7.34 4.92 10.90
N PHE A 188 6.42 4.18 10.28
CA PHE A 188 5.69 3.09 10.96
C PHE A 188 6.61 1.98 11.45
N LYS A 189 7.59 1.57 10.63
CA LYS A 189 8.58 0.55 10.98
C LYS A 189 9.43 0.95 12.18
N LYS A 190 9.85 2.22 12.26
CA LYS A 190 10.69 2.75 13.34
C LYS A 190 9.91 2.97 14.63
N GLY A 191 8.69 3.50 14.54
CA GLY A 191 7.85 3.81 15.71
C GLY A 191 7.09 2.61 16.27
N ALA A 192 6.90 1.55 15.48
CA ALA A 192 6.10 0.39 15.87
C ALA A 192 6.58 -0.90 15.16
N THR A 193 5.82 -1.40 14.19
CA THR A 193 6.15 -2.60 13.43
C THR A 193 5.40 -2.63 12.09
N ILE A 194 5.96 -3.36 11.13
CA ILE A 194 5.30 -3.72 9.86
C ILE A 194 5.02 -5.24 9.75
N SER A 195 5.21 -5.98 10.84
CA SER A 195 5.03 -7.44 10.87
C SER A 195 3.65 -7.79 11.40
N ALA A 196 2.86 -8.56 10.65
CA ALA A 196 1.59 -9.09 11.13
C ALA A 196 1.74 -10.01 12.34
N ALA A 197 2.75 -10.87 12.36
CA ALA A 197 3.08 -11.71 13.50
C ALA A 197 3.28 -10.93 14.82
N MET A 198 3.78 -9.68 14.74
CA MET A 198 3.95 -8.83 15.92
C MET A 198 2.75 -7.91 16.18
N GLY A 199 2.21 -7.30 15.12
CA GLY A 199 1.29 -6.17 15.20
C GLY A 199 -0.15 -6.45 14.78
N GLY A 200 -0.47 -7.63 14.27
CA GLY A 200 -1.72 -7.88 13.56
C GLY A 200 -1.75 -7.22 12.18
N CYS A 201 -2.88 -7.34 11.49
CA CYS A 201 -3.01 -6.88 10.10
C CYS A 201 -3.07 -5.34 9.99
N GLN A 202 -3.29 -4.62 11.09
CA GLN A 202 -3.04 -3.17 11.16
C GLN A 202 -1.60 -2.82 10.76
N ALA A 203 -0.61 -3.67 11.08
CA ALA A 203 0.79 -3.44 10.75
C ALA A 203 1.13 -3.73 9.28
N GLU A 204 0.22 -4.36 8.53
CA GLU A 204 0.41 -4.65 7.11
C GLU A 204 -0.55 -3.82 6.25
N ILE A 205 -1.84 -4.12 6.32
CA ILE A 205 -2.89 -3.45 5.54
C ILE A 205 -3.07 -2.01 6.00
N GLY A 206 -3.06 -1.76 7.31
CA GLY A 206 -3.16 -0.42 7.85
C GLY A 206 -1.98 0.45 7.42
N VAL A 207 -0.75 -0.08 7.54
CA VAL A 207 0.47 0.63 7.12
C VAL A 207 0.45 0.87 5.61
N SER A 208 0.12 -0.14 4.81
CA SER A 208 0.02 0.01 3.35
C SER A 208 -1.03 1.04 2.93
N SER A 209 -2.18 1.07 3.62
CA SER A 209 -3.22 2.08 3.41
C SER A 209 -2.71 3.49 3.74
N ALA A 210 -2.01 3.66 4.86
CA ALA A 210 -1.39 4.93 5.23
C ALA A 210 -0.30 5.39 4.26
N MET A 211 0.56 4.47 3.81
CA MET A 211 1.57 4.71 2.78
C MET A 211 0.92 5.21 1.48
N ALA A 212 -0.12 4.52 1.01
CA ALA A 212 -0.82 4.87 -0.22
C ALA A 212 -1.59 6.19 -0.10
N ALA A 213 -2.21 6.47 1.05
CA ALA A 213 -2.93 7.72 1.29
C ALA A 213 -1.99 8.92 1.24
N ALA A 214 -0.82 8.83 1.89
CA ALA A 214 0.19 9.87 1.86
C ALA A 214 0.78 10.09 0.46
N GLY A 215 1.15 9.01 -0.23
CA GLY A 215 1.64 9.07 -1.60
C GLY A 215 0.63 9.75 -2.52
N LEU A 216 -0.64 9.39 -2.43
CA LEU A 216 -1.72 9.99 -3.22
C LEU A 216 -1.89 11.47 -2.91
N THR A 217 -1.99 11.82 -1.62
CA THR A 217 -2.17 13.21 -1.17
C THR A 217 -1.05 14.11 -1.66
N HIS A 218 0.19 13.61 -1.64
CA HIS A 218 1.34 14.36 -2.12
C HIS A 218 1.25 14.67 -3.63
N VAL A 219 0.98 13.67 -4.47
CA VAL A 219 0.90 13.86 -5.92
C VAL A 219 -0.36 14.60 -6.38
N LEU A 220 -1.36 14.75 -5.49
CA LEU A 220 -2.50 15.64 -5.68
C LEU A 220 -2.21 17.10 -5.26
N GLY A 221 -1.00 17.40 -4.78
CA GLY A 221 -0.57 18.74 -4.40
C GLY A 221 -0.84 19.11 -2.95
N GLY A 222 -1.14 18.12 -2.10
CA GLY A 222 -1.35 18.35 -0.67
C GLY A 222 -0.09 18.86 0.03
N THR A 223 -0.31 19.74 1.01
CA THR A 223 0.71 20.20 1.94
C THR A 223 1.23 19.05 2.80
N VAL A 224 2.40 19.24 3.43
CA VAL A 224 3.01 18.26 4.33
C VAL A 224 2.05 17.83 5.44
N LYS A 225 1.28 18.78 5.99
CA LYS A 225 0.27 18.49 7.02
C LYS A 225 -0.86 17.62 6.50
N GLU A 226 -1.35 17.88 5.29
CA GLU A 226 -2.40 17.09 4.66
C GLU A 226 -1.90 15.67 4.34
N VAL A 227 -0.66 15.53 3.87
CA VAL A 227 -0.04 14.21 3.65
C VAL A 227 0.04 13.39 4.94
N LEU A 228 0.48 14.00 6.04
CA LEU A 228 0.56 13.33 7.34
C LEU A 228 -0.84 13.03 7.91
N ALA A 229 -1.82 13.91 7.71
CA ALA A 229 -3.20 13.69 8.12
C ALA A 229 -3.88 12.55 7.31
N ALA A 230 -3.59 12.43 6.02
CA ALA A 230 -4.10 11.33 5.20
C ALA A 230 -3.57 9.97 5.67
N ALA A 231 -2.27 9.87 5.97
CA ALA A 231 -1.68 8.66 6.55
C ALA A 231 -2.27 8.31 7.91
N GLU A 232 -2.50 9.33 8.74
CA GLU A 232 -3.08 9.24 10.07
C GLU A 232 -4.49 8.66 10.02
N MET A 233 -5.41 9.31 9.29
CA MET A 233 -6.79 8.82 9.11
C MET A 233 -6.84 7.40 8.52
N ALA A 234 -6.01 7.12 7.52
CA ALA A 234 -5.94 5.79 6.93
C ALA A 234 -5.54 4.73 7.97
N MET A 235 -4.59 5.01 8.86
CA MET A 235 -4.21 4.09 9.92
C MET A 235 -5.27 4.00 11.03
N GLU A 236 -5.90 5.11 11.44
CA GLU A 236 -6.96 5.09 12.45
C GLU A 236 -8.07 4.08 12.11
N HIS A 237 -8.46 4.04 10.83
CA HIS A 237 -9.46 3.11 10.31
C HIS A 237 -8.99 1.63 10.23
N HIS A 238 -7.78 1.32 10.70
CA HIS A 238 -7.23 -0.03 10.79
C HIS A 238 -6.72 -0.39 12.19
N LEU A 239 -6.70 0.53 13.16
CA LEU A 239 -6.27 0.24 14.52
C LEU A 239 -7.06 -0.93 15.12
N GLY A 240 -6.35 -1.90 15.70
CA GLY A 240 -6.91 -3.12 16.27
C GLY A 240 -7.20 -4.24 15.28
N LEU A 241 -6.93 -4.06 13.98
CA LEU A 241 -7.15 -5.11 12.99
C LEU A 241 -6.21 -6.31 13.21
N THR A 242 -6.80 -7.44 13.58
CA THR A 242 -6.12 -8.72 13.87
C THR A 242 -5.63 -9.41 12.59
N CYS A 243 -4.65 -10.31 12.71
CA CYS A 243 -4.17 -11.12 11.57
C CYS A 243 -4.44 -12.60 11.85
N ASP A 244 -5.58 -13.11 11.38
CA ASP A 244 -5.97 -14.49 11.64
C ASP A 244 -6.67 -15.07 10.39
N PRO A 245 -5.90 -15.41 9.36
CA PRO A 245 -6.43 -15.90 8.10
C PRO A 245 -6.84 -17.38 8.17
N ILE A 246 -7.83 -17.76 7.36
CA ILE A 246 -8.33 -19.14 7.29
C ILE A 246 -7.20 -20.07 6.83
N ASN A 247 -6.96 -21.16 7.56
CA ASN A 247 -5.89 -22.13 7.32
C ASN A 247 -4.48 -21.52 7.19
N GLY A 248 -4.25 -20.33 7.74
CA GLY A 248 -2.96 -19.63 7.59
C GLY A 248 -2.69 -19.09 6.18
N LEU A 249 -3.68 -19.11 5.28
CA LEU A 249 -3.49 -18.76 3.88
C LEU A 249 -3.71 -17.26 3.63
N VAL A 250 -2.85 -16.65 2.81
CA VAL A 250 -2.97 -15.24 2.40
C VAL A 250 -4.07 -15.08 1.34
N GLN A 251 -5.29 -15.48 1.67
CA GLN A 251 -6.47 -15.46 0.82
C GLN A 251 -7.63 -14.76 1.53
N VAL A 252 -8.19 -15.40 2.55
CA VAL A 252 -9.33 -14.87 3.32
C VAL A 252 -8.87 -14.62 4.76
N PRO A 253 -8.98 -13.38 5.29
CA PRO A 253 -9.59 -12.18 4.69
C PRO A 253 -8.61 -11.27 3.91
N CYS A 254 -7.39 -11.73 3.62
CA CYS A 254 -6.31 -10.90 3.11
C CYS A 254 -6.63 -10.20 1.78
N ILE A 255 -7.27 -10.88 0.83
CA ILE A 255 -7.55 -10.36 -0.51
C ILE A 255 -8.50 -9.16 -0.43
N GLU A 256 -9.66 -9.29 0.23
CA GLU A 256 -10.60 -8.18 0.38
C GLU A 256 -10.05 -7.05 1.27
N ARG A 257 -9.20 -7.35 2.24
CA ARG A 257 -8.54 -6.30 3.05
C ARG A 257 -7.68 -5.38 2.19
N ASN A 258 -7.08 -5.84 1.09
CA ASN A 258 -6.35 -4.96 0.17
C ASN A 258 -7.28 -4.02 -0.60
N SER A 259 -8.43 -4.51 -1.08
CA SER A 259 -9.45 -3.65 -1.70
C SER A 259 -9.96 -2.59 -0.72
N MET A 260 -10.32 -3.01 0.50
CA MET A 260 -10.81 -2.09 1.53
C MET A 260 -9.72 -1.08 1.96
N GLY A 261 -8.47 -1.53 2.09
CA GLY A 261 -7.33 -0.67 2.41
C GLY A 261 -7.06 0.39 1.33
N ALA A 262 -7.13 0.01 0.05
CA ALA A 262 -6.97 0.95 -1.06
C ALA A 262 -8.10 1.99 -1.11
N ILE A 263 -9.34 1.56 -0.88
CA ILE A 263 -10.50 2.47 -0.85
C ILE A 263 -10.39 3.47 0.31
N LYS A 264 -10.04 2.99 1.51
CA LYS A 264 -9.81 3.86 2.67
C LYS A 264 -8.67 4.84 2.44
N ALA A 265 -7.59 4.41 1.77
CA ALA A 265 -6.46 5.28 1.46
C ALA A 265 -6.86 6.44 0.54
N ILE A 266 -7.64 6.14 -0.51
CA ILE A 266 -8.19 7.17 -1.40
C ILE A 266 -9.08 8.14 -0.63
N ASN A 267 -10.02 7.61 0.16
CA ASN A 267 -10.94 8.44 0.92
C ASN A 267 -10.22 9.30 1.98
N ALA A 268 -9.17 8.77 2.62
CA ALA A 268 -8.36 9.53 3.57
C ALA A 268 -7.60 10.67 2.89
N ALA A 269 -7.09 10.46 1.67
CA ALA A 269 -6.46 11.52 0.88
C ALA A 269 -7.46 12.63 0.52
N GLU A 270 -8.65 12.27 0.04
CA GLU A 270 -9.70 13.25 -0.27
C GLU A 270 -10.11 14.05 0.97
N LEU A 271 -10.35 13.37 2.10
CA LEU A 271 -10.69 14.05 3.36
C LEU A 271 -9.57 15.00 3.81
N ALA A 272 -8.31 14.62 3.65
CA ALA A 272 -7.19 15.46 4.06
C ALA A 272 -7.10 16.74 3.20
N LEU A 273 -7.39 16.64 1.89
CA LEU A 273 -7.35 17.77 0.96
C LEU A 273 -8.57 18.70 1.09
N ASP A 274 -9.73 18.15 1.45
CA ASP A 274 -11.00 18.89 1.51
C ASP A 274 -11.33 19.43 2.91
N THR A 275 -10.52 19.13 3.93
CA THR A 275 -10.76 19.57 5.31
C THR A 275 -9.59 20.34 5.90
N ASP A 276 -9.88 21.17 6.91
CA ASP A 276 -8.86 21.93 7.62
C ASP A 276 -8.03 21.02 8.55
N THR A 277 -6.83 20.65 8.10
CA THR A 277 -5.88 19.82 8.86
C THR A 277 -5.11 20.62 9.93
N SER A 278 -5.30 21.94 10.05
CA SER A 278 -4.68 22.73 11.13
C SER A 278 -5.21 22.35 12.52
N ASN A 279 -6.40 21.74 12.57
CA ASN A 279 -7.09 21.33 13.78
C ASN A 279 -7.03 19.83 14.07
N THR A 280 -6.17 19.06 13.37
CA THR A 280 -5.99 17.62 13.59
C THR A 280 -5.73 17.33 15.06
N LYS A 281 -6.63 16.56 15.69
CA LYS A 281 -6.60 16.29 17.13
C LYS A 281 -5.61 15.19 17.50
N VAL A 282 -5.39 14.26 16.58
CA VAL A 282 -4.52 13.10 16.79
C VAL A 282 -3.43 13.15 15.71
N PRO A 283 -2.20 13.60 16.04
CA PRO A 283 -1.11 13.57 15.07
C PRO A 283 -0.65 12.13 14.78
N LEU A 284 -0.09 11.91 13.59
CA LEU A 284 0.34 10.59 13.11
C LEU A 284 1.22 9.83 14.11
N ASP A 285 2.16 10.51 14.79
CA ASP A 285 3.02 9.88 15.80
C ASP A 285 2.24 9.27 16.98
N LYS A 286 1.11 9.89 17.37
CA LYS A 286 0.22 9.30 18.40
C LYS A 286 -0.54 8.09 17.87
N VAL A 287 -0.96 8.11 16.61
CA VAL A 287 -1.60 6.95 15.97
C VAL A 287 -0.62 5.78 15.87
N ILE A 288 0.65 6.03 15.52
CA ILE A 288 1.71 5.02 15.50
C ILE A 288 1.94 4.44 16.90
N ALA A 289 2.04 5.30 17.92
CA ALA A 289 2.19 4.85 19.31
C ALA A 289 0.97 4.02 19.77
N THR A 290 -0.23 4.40 19.35
CA THR A 290 -1.47 3.67 19.63
C THR A 290 -1.49 2.31 18.92
N MET A 291 -1.04 2.25 17.66
CA MET A 291 -0.87 0.99 16.91
C MET A 291 0.06 0.04 17.68
N TRP A 292 1.18 0.56 18.19
CA TRP A 292 2.15 -0.23 18.97
C TRP A 292 1.61 -0.70 20.32
N ALA A 293 0.89 0.15 21.05
CA ALA A 293 0.23 -0.24 22.29
C ALA A 293 -0.82 -1.35 22.03
N THR A 294 -1.67 -1.13 21.02
CA THR A 294 -2.70 -2.11 20.60
C THR A 294 -2.07 -3.44 20.17
N ALA A 295 -0.93 -3.40 19.47
CA ALA A 295 -0.17 -4.60 19.10
C ALA A 295 0.33 -5.39 20.31
N GLN A 296 0.79 -4.71 21.36
CA GLN A 296 1.25 -5.35 22.59
C GLN A 296 0.09 -5.97 23.39
N ASP A 297 -1.06 -5.30 23.40
CA ASP A 297 -2.27 -5.76 24.09
C ASP A 297 -3.01 -6.87 23.31
N MET A 298 -2.76 -6.98 22.00
CA MET A 298 -3.38 -8.00 21.16
C MET A 298 -2.97 -9.40 21.61
N ASN A 299 -3.96 -10.22 21.97
CA ASN A 299 -3.72 -11.61 22.34
C ASN A 299 -3.03 -12.35 21.18
N ARG A 300 -2.01 -13.15 21.50
CA ARG A 300 -1.21 -13.91 20.55
C ARG A 300 -2.05 -14.72 19.54
N LYS A 301 -3.19 -15.29 19.98
CA LYS A 301 -4.10 -16.07 19.12
C LYS A 301 -4.80 -15.28 18.01
N TYR A 302 -4.80 -13.95 18.11
CA TYR A 302 -5.37 -13.05 17.09
C TYR A 302 -4.29 -12.33 16.26
N LYS A 303 -3.02 -12.72 16.45
CA LYS A 303 -1.92 -12.45 15.53
C LYS A 303 -1.78 -13.64 14.58
N GLU A 304 -0.76 -13.59 13.72
CA GLU A 304 -0.49 -14.55 12.64
C GLU A 304 -0.11 -15.96 13.14
N THR A 305 -1.04 -16.61 13.84
CA THR A 305 -0.90 -17.94 14.45
C THR A 305 -1.94 -18.92 13.92
N SER A 306 -3.05 -18.40 13.38
CA SER A 306 -4.20 -19.21 12.93
C SER A 306 -4.85 -20.03 14.07
N GLU A 307 -4.68 -19.57 15.31
CA GLU A 307 -5.17 -20.24 16.53
C GLU A 307 -6.47 -19.58 17.07
N GLY A 308 -7.03 -18.60 16.36
CA GLY A 308 -8.16 -17.80 16.80
C GLY A 308 -9.19 -17.52 15.71
N GLY A 309 -10.00 -16.49 15.97
CA GLY A 309 -10.87 -15.78 15.01
C GLY A 309 -11.47 -16.61 13.87
N LEU A 310 -11.29 -16.14 12.63
CA LEU A 310 -11.82 -16.81 11.43
C LEU A 310 -11.08 -18.13 11.15
N ALA A 311 -9.86 -18.30 11.66
CA ALA A 311 -9.07 -19.49 11.40
C ALA A 311 -9.66 -20.75 12.05
N ILE A 312 -10.24 -20.64 13.24
CA ILE A 312 -10.82 -21.78 13.97
C ILE A 312 -12.31 -22.01 13.68
N ASP A 313 -13.06 -20.94 13.35
CA ASP A 313 -14.52 -21.02 13.23
C ASP A 313 -14.97 -21.68 11.91
N LEU A 314 -14.11 -21.67 10.88
CA LEU A 314 -14.38 -22.26 9.56
C LEU A 314 -13.56 -23.54 9.28
N SER A 315 -12.67 -23.94 10.20
CA SER A 315 -11.86 -25.16 10.09
C SER A 315 -12.46 -26.37 10.83
N ALA A 316 -13.46 -26.15 11.68
CA ALA A 316 -14.28 -27.24 12.20
C ALA A 316 -15.23 -27.76 11.10
N PRO A 317 -15.40 -29.09 10.94
CA PRO A 317 -16.49 -29.59 10.12
C PRO A 317 -17.81 -29.04 10.65
N GLU A 318 -18.69 -28.59 9.76
CA GLU A 318 -20.11 -28.30 10.07
C GLU A 318 -20.87 -29.63 10.35
N CYS A 319 -20.37 -30.46 11.27
CA CYS A 319 -21.02 -31.56 12.00
C CYS A 319 -20.03 -32.28 12.94
#